data_AF-A0A351JN52-F1
#
_entry.id   AF-A0A351JN52-F1
#
_cell.length_a   1.000
_cell.length_b   1.000
_cell.length_c   1.000
_cell.angle_alpha   90.00
_cell.angle_beta   90.00
_cell.angle_gamma   90.00
#
_symmetry.space_group_name_H-M   'P 1'
#
loop_
_entity.id
_entity.type
_entity.pdbx_description
1 polymer ?
#
loop_
_entity_poly.entity_id
_entity_poly.type
_entity_poly.pdbx_seq_one_letter_code
_entity_poly.pdbx_strand_id
1 'polypeptide(L)'
;DTIPRSLEESAMMDGATHFQAFLWIIVPLVRPILAVIAILVFIGTYGDFLLPSILLTGTEQYTFAVGLRLFITGEFEHRWGIFAAAALLGAVPITVVFLLLQDFIVSGLTRGGVKG
;
A
#
# COMPACT_ATOMS: atom_id res chain seq x y z
N ASP A 1 -14.95 -13.41 -7.26
CA ASP A 1 -15.85 -14.48 -6.80
C ASP A 1 -16.65 -14.21 -5.54
N THR A 2 -16.35 -13.19 -4.74
CA THR A 2 -17.09 -12.91 -3.49
C THR A 2 -18.18 -11.86 -3.60
N ILE A 3 -18.27 -11.10 -4.70
CA ILE A 3 -19.33 -10.09 -4.92
C ILE A 3 -20.44 -10.72 -5.78
N PRO A 4 -21.69 -10.79 -5.28
CA PRO A 4 -22.82 -11.32 -6.04
C PRO A 4 -23.10 -10.46 -7.28
N ARG A 5 -23.20 -11.12 -8.45
CA ARG A 5 -23.58 -10.45 -9.71
C ARG A 5 -24.97 -9.80 -9.64
N SER A 6 -25.85 -10.35 -8.81
CA SER A 6 -27.19 -9.82 -8.58
C SER A 6 -27.22 -8.37 -8.10
N LEU A 7 -26.16 -7.89 -7.42
CA LEU A 7 -26.06 -6.49 -6.99
C LEU A 7 -25.86 -5.53 -8.19
N GLU A 8 -25.09 -5.94 -9.19
CA GLU A 8 -24.88 -5.17 -10.42
C GLU A 8 -26.14 -5.22 -11.29
N GLU A 9 -26.73 -6.41 -11.47
CA GLU A 9 -27.96 -6.60 -12.24
C GLU A 9 -29.13 -5.79 -11.65
N SER A 10 -29.27 -5.74 -10.32
CA SER A 10 -30.30 -4.93 -9.66
C SER A 10 -30.09 -3.44 -9.91
N ALA A 11 -28.85 -2.94 -9.82
CA ALA A 11 -28.55 -1.54 -10.10
C ALA A 11 -28.85 -1.17 -11.58
N MET A 12 -28.63 -2.11 -12.51
CA MET A 12 -28.97 -1.91 -13.92
C MET A 12 -30.49 -1.92 -14.16
N MET A 13 -31.24 -2.75 -13.44
CA MET A 13 -32.71 -2.70 -13.46
C MET A 13 -33.25 -1.35 -12.95
N ASP A 14 -32.54 -0.71 -12.01
CA ASP A 14 -32.82 0.65 -11.53
C ASP A 14 -32.36 1.76 -12.50
N GLY A 15 -31.85 1.40 -13.68
CA GLY A 15 -31.44 2.33 -14.73
C GLY A 15 -29.97 2.77 -14.69
N ALA A 16 -29.14 2.17 -13.82
CA ALA A 16 -27.71 2.45 -13.83
C ALA A 16 -27.02 1.86 -15.06
N THR A 17 -26.11 2.63 -15.66
CA THR A 17 -25.16 2.10 -16.64
C THR A 17 -24.13 1.16 -15.98
N HIS A 18 -23.52 0.26 -16.75
CA HIS A 18 -22.45 -0.62 -16.24
C HIS A 18 -21.33 0.14 -15.51
N PHE A 19 -20.94 1.30 -16.04
CA PHE A 19 -19.88 2.12 -15.43
C PHE A 19 -20.31 2.71 -14.09
N GLN A 20 -21.58 3.14 -13.97
CA GLN A 20 -22.15 3.62 -12.70
C GLN A 20 -22.24 2.48 -11.69
N ALA A 21 -22.75 1.31 -12.10
CA ALA A 21 -22.81 0.14 -11.23
C ALA A 21 -21.42 -0.28 -10.73
N PHE A 22 -20.41 -0.28 -11.60
CA PHE A 22 -19.01 -0.53 -11.21
C PHE A 22 -18.52 0.47 -10.16
N LEU A 23 -18.60 1.77 -10.44
CA LEU A 23 -18.05 2.80 -9.56
C LEU A 23 -18.81 2.95 -8.23
N TRP A 24 -20.13 2.75 -8.22
CA TRP A 24 -20.99 3.09 -7.09
C TRP A 24 -21.40 1.88 -6.27
N ILE A 25 -21.40 0.67 -6.86
CA ILE A 25 -21.70 -0.58 -6.17
C ILE A 25 -20.42 -1.37 -5.94
N ILE A 26 -19.69 -1.73 -7.00
CA ILE A 26 -18.55 -2.65 -6.92
C ILE A 26 -17.35 -2.02 -6.18
N VAL A 27 -16.94 -0.80 -6.52
CA VAL A 27 -15.77 -0.13 -5.92
C VAL A 27 -15.89 0.01 -4.38
N PRO A 28 -17.02 0.49 -3.82
CA PRO A 28 -17.20 0.53 -2.37
C PRO A 28 -17.20 -0.84 -1.70
N LEU A 29 -17.64 -1.90 -2.38
CA LEU A 29 -17.60 -3.27 -1.87
C LEU A 29 -16.16 -3.82 -1.80
N VAL A 30 -15.33 -3.54 -2.80
CA VAL A 30 -13.92 -3.97 -2.84
C VAL A 30 -12.96 -3.04 -2.09
N ARG A 31 -13.43 -1.94 -1.49
CA ARG A 31 -12.58 -1.01 -0.74
C ARG A 31 -11.62 -1.67 0.28
N PRO A 32 -11.98 -2.75 1.02
CA PRO A 32 -11.06 -3.35 1.99
C PRO A 32 -9.87 -4.03 1.30
N ILE A 33 -10.12 -4.75 0.20
CA ILE A 33 -9.06 -5.43 -0.54
C ILE A 33 -8.18 -4.44 -1.30
N LEU A 34 -8.77 -3.33 -1.80
CA LEU A 34 -7.99 -2.24 -2.39
C LEU A 34 -7.04 -1.61 -1.37
N ALA A 35 -7.46 -1.44 -0.11
CA ALA A 35 -6.60 -0.96 0.96
C ALA A 35 -5.43 -1.94 1.25
N VAL A 36 -5.70 -3.25 1.30
CA VAL A 36 -4.65 -4.27 1.47
C VAL A 36 -3.65 -4.22 0.31
N ILE A 37 -4.13 -4.19 -0.94
CA ILE A 37 -3.27 -4.10 -2.12
C ILE A 37 -2.42 -2.83 -2.07
N ALA A 38 -3.02 -1.68 -1.73
CA ALA A 38 -2.30 -0.41 -1.62
C ALA A 38 -1.16 -0.49 -0.61
N ILE A 39 -1.39 -1.07 0.58
CA ILE A 39 -0.34 -1.26 1.60
C ILE A 39 0.76 -2.17 1.07
N LEU A 40 0.42 -3.33 0.51
CA LEU A 40 1.41 -4.31 0.04
C LEU A 40 2.26 -3.75 -1.10
N VAL A 41 1.64 -3.08 -2.07
CA VAL A 41 2.35 -2.42 -3.17
C VAL A 41 3.22 -1.29 -2.65
N PHE A 42 2.71 -0.46 -1.72
CA PHE A 42 3.51 0.61 -1.13
C PHE A 42 4.73 0.07 -0.41
N ILE A 43 4.59 -0.94 0.45
CA ILE A 43 5.72 -1.58 1.15
C ILE A 43 6.74 -2.11 0.15
N GLY A 44 6.29 -2.83 -0.88
CA GLY A 44 7.16 -3.43 -1.89
C GLY A 44 7.92 -2.38 -2.69
N THR A 45 7.24 -1.36 -3.20
CA THR A 45 7.86 -0.32 -4.04
C THR A 45 8.70 0.67 -3.23
N TYR A 46 8.25 1.07 -2.04
CA TYR A 46 8.98 2.00 -1.19
C TYR A 46 10.26 1.38 -0.62
N GLY A 47 10.20 0.10 -0.28
CA GLY A 47 11.35 -0.68 0.20
C GLY A 47 12.26 -1.22 -0.89
N ASP A 48 11.96 -1.00 -2.17
CA ASP A 48 12.77 -1.54 -3.26
C ASP A 48 14.16 -0.91 -3.28
N PHE A 49 15.16 -1.77 -3.23
CA PHE A 49 16.56 -1.42 -3.25
C PHE A 49 17.23 -1.83 -4.57
N LEU A 50 16.85 -2.98 -5.14
CA LEU A 50 17.62 -3.62 -6.20
C LEU A 50 17.57 -2.80 -7.48
N LEU A 51 16.37 -2.55 -8.03
CA LEU A 51 16.24 -1.80 -9.28
C LEU A 51 16.74 -0.35 -9.15
N PRO A 52 16.38 0.40 -8.08
CA PRO A 52 16.84 1.78 -7.95
C PRO A 52 18.36 1.88 -7.75
N SER A 53 18.99 0.92 -7.06
CA SER A 53 20.45 0.93 -6.88
C SER A 53 21.25 0.74 -8.17
N ILE A 54 20.64 0.12 -9.19
CA ILE A 54 21.25 -0.13 -10.49
C ILE A 54 20.94 1.02 -11.46
N LEU A 55 19.70 1.53 -11.45
CA LEU A 55 19.21 2.49 -12.44
C LEU A 55 19.53 3.94 -12.08
N LEU A 56 19.51 4.30 -10.80
CA LEU A 56 19.67 5.70 -10.38
C LEU A 56 21.15 6.07 -10.31
N THR A 57 21.49 7.21 -10.91
CA THR A 57 22.85 7.76 -10.88
C THR A 57 22.84 9.12 -10.18
N GLY A 58 23.78 9.32 -9.27
CA GLY A 58 23.82 10.53 -8.43
C GLY A 58 22.97 10.45 -7.17
N THR A 59 23.50 10.98 -6.07
CA THR A 59 22.94 10.88 -4.72
C THR A 59 21.60 11.60 -4.56
N GLU A 60 21.36 12.66 -5.34
CA GLU A 60 20.12 13.46 -5.30
C GLU A 60 18.88 12.68 -5.76
N GLN A 61 19.08 11.58 -6.51
CA GLN A 61 17.98 10.78 -7.04
C GLN A 61 17.68 9.55 -6.19
N TYR A 62 18.50 9.25 -5.18
CA TYR A 62 18.40 8.01 -4.42
C TYR A 62 17.06 7.89 -3.70
N THR A 63 16.45 6.71 -3.84
CA THR A 63 15.36 6.31 -2.96
C THR A 63 15.87 6.17 -1.53
N PHE A 64 14.96 6.21 -0.56
CA PHE A 64 15.31 6.06 0.85
C PHE A 64 16.16 4.80 1.10
N ALA A 65 15.73 3.66 0.52
CA ALA A 65 16.42 2.38 0.64
C ALA A 65 17.84 2.42 0.06
N VAL A 66 18.05 3.08 -1.10
CA VAL A 66 19.39 3.23 -1.70
C VAL A 66 20.25 4.18 -0.86
N GLY A 67 19.68 5.27 -0.37
CA GLY A 67 20.38 6.24 0.49
C GLY A 67 20.93 5.62 1.78
N LEU A 68 20.23 4.64 2.37
CA LEU A 68 20.72 3.92 3.55
C LEU A 68 22.07 3.24 3.31
N ARG A 69 22.37 2.81 2.09
CA ARG A 69 23.65 2.18 1.73
C ARG A 69 24.83 3.10 2.01
N LEU A 70 24.67 4.42 1.86
CA LEU A 70 25.73 5.41 2.07
C LEU A 70 26.32 5.37 3.49
N PHE A 71 25.55 4.89 4.48
CA PHE A 71 26.02 4.78 5.86
C PHE A 71 26.89 3.53 6.13
N ILE A 72 26.90 2.57 5.21
CA ILE A 72 27.54 1.27 5.41
C ILE A 72 28.52 0.88 4.28
N THR A 73 28.76 1.72 3.28
CA THR A 73 29.72 1.42 2.19
C THR A 73 31.15 1.92 2.39
N GLY A 74 31.46 2.67 3.45
CA GLY A 74 32.83 3.14 3.72
C GLY A 74 33.71 2.08 4.39
N GLU A 75 34.92 1.84 3.88
CA GLU A 75 35.83 0.78 4.36
C GLU A 75 36.32 0.93 5.80
N PHE A 76 36.28 2.13 6.38
CA PHE A 76 36.91 2.41 7.68
C PHE A 76 35.97 2.96 8.77
N GLU A 77 34.72 3.30 8.44
CA GLU A 77 33.72 3.78 9.41
C GLU A 77 32.29 3.42 8.97
N HIS A 78 31.89 2.17 9.22
CA HIS A 78 30.47 1.82 9.10
C HIS A 78 29.66 2.53 10.20
N ARG A 79 28.76 3.43 9.80
CA ARG A 79 27.94 4.23 10.71
C ARG A 79 26.64 3.49 11.06
N TRP A 80 26.76 2.30 11.64
CA TRP A 80 25.62 1.41 11.99
C TRP A 80 24.55 2.08 12.85
N GLY A 81 24.96 2.94 13.80
CA GLY A 81 24.01 3.69 14.63
C GLY A 81 23.12 4.62 13.82
N ILE A 82 23.69 5.30 12.82
CA ILE A 82 22.94 6.20 11.94
C ILE A 82 22.13 5.43 10.91
N PHE A 83 22.66 4.32 10.40
CA PHE A 83 21.89 3.40 9.56
C PHE A 83 20.64 2.91 10.30
N ALA A 84 20.77 2.46 11.55
CA ALA A 84 19.64 1.99 12.34
C ALA A 84 18.62 3.11 12.65
N ALA A 85 19.10 4.31 13.01
CA ALA A 85 18.24 5.47 13.23
C ALA A 85 17.49 5.87 11.95
N ALA A 86 18.16 5.89 10.81
CA ALA A 86 17.55 6.15 9.53
C ALA A 86 16.57 5.04 9.14
N ALA A 87 16.90 3.76 9.34
CA ALA A 87 15.98 2.65 9.07
C ALA A 87 14.67 2.76 9.87
N LEU A 88 14.74 3.19 11.13
CA LEU A 88 13.55 3.49 11.95
C LEU A 88 12.72 4.63 11.35
N LEU A 89 13.36 5.73 10.91
CA LEU A 89 12.66 6.81 10.21
C LEU A 89 12.05 6.32 8.89
N GLY A 90 12.71 5.42 8.18
CA GLY A 90 12.23 4.79 6.96
C GLY A 90 10.97 3.94 7.17
N ALA A 91 10.78 3.38 8.37
CA ALA A 91 9.58 2.64 8.71
C ALA A 91 8.37 3.56 8.95
N VAL A 92 8.58 4.83 9.31
CA VAL A 92 7.49 5.77 9.67
C VAL A 92 6.48 5.95 8.54
N PRO A 93 6.85 6.21 7.28
CA PRO A 93 5.88 6.31 6.18
C PRO A 93 5.04 5.06 5.98
N ILE A 94 5.65 3.88 6.13
CA ILE A 94 4.93 2.59 6.05
C ILE A 94 3.89 2.50 7.17
N THR A 95 4.28 2.81 8.40
CA THR A 95 3.35 2.83 9.54
C THR A 95 2.23 3.83 9.34
N VAL A 96 2.52 5.04 8.84
CA VAL A 96 1.50 6.06 8.58
C VAL A 96 0.50 5.57 7.54
N VAL A 97 0.96 5.02 6.40
CA VAL A 97 0.09 4.46 5.36
C VAL A 97 -0.78 3.33 5.93
N PHE A 98 -0.19 2.45 6.73
CA PHE A 98 -0.94 1.39 7.40
C PHE A 98 -2.05 1.96 8.31
N LEU A 99 -1.71 2.90 9.20
CA LEU A 99 -2.67 3.50 10.13
C LEU A 99 -3.81 4.24 9.42
N LEU A 100 -3.53 4.89 8.28
CA LEU A 100 -4.56 5.55 7.47
C LEU A 100 -5.52 4.56 6.79
N LEU A 101 -5.06 3.33 6.51
CA LEU A 101 -5.80 2.34 5.75
C LEU A 101 -6.38 1.19 6.61
N GLN A 102 -5.95 1.03 7.86
CA GLN A 102 -6.36 -0.06 8.74
C GLN A 102 -7.88 -0.15 8.94
N ASP A 103 -8.58 0.99 8.97
CA ASP A 103 -10.03 1.03 9.20
C ASP A 103 -10.81 0.37 8.05
N PHE A 104 -10.30 0.43 6.83
CA PHE A 104 -10.90 -0.25 5.68
C PHE A 104 -10.78 -1.78 5.82
N ILE A 105 -9.70 -2.27 6.42
CA ILE A 105 -9.44 -3.70 6.64
C ILE A 105 -10.34 -4.21 7.77
N VAL A 106 -10.39 -3.51 8.90
CA VAL A 106 -11.17 -3.91 10.08
C VAL A 106 -12.67 -3.83 9.82
N SER A 107 -13.15 -2.78 9.14
CA SER A 107 -14.58 -2.63 8.83
C SER A 107 -15.11 -3.66 7.82
N GLY A 108 -14.25 -4.21 6.97
CA GLY A 108 -14.59 -5.31 6.05
C GLY A 108 -14.83 -6.63 6.77
N LEU A 109 -14.08 -6.92 7.84
CA LEU A 109 -14.21 -8.12 8.65
C LEU A 109 -15.45 -8.08 9.56
N THR A 110 -15.80 -6.91 10.09
CA THR A 110 -16.93 -6.77 11.04
C THR A 110 -18.30 -6.72 10.36
N ARG A 111 -18.41 -6.18 9.13
CA ARG A 111 -19.69 -6.18 8.39
C ARG A 111 -20.13 -7.57 7.92
N GLY A 112 -19.21 -8.52 7.77
CA GLY A 112 -19.54 -9.93 7.49
C GLY A 112 -19.91 -10.76 8.73
N GLY A 113 -19.67 -10.23 9.93
CA GLY A 113 -19.87 -10.92 11.21
C GLY A 113 -21.26 -10.74 11.84
N VAL A 114 -22.04 -9.77 11.38
CA VAL A 114 -23.45 -9.60 11.77
C VAL A 114 -24.35 -10.20 10.70
N LYS A 115 -24.64 -11.50 10.86
CA LYS A 115 -25.85 -12.14 10.33
C LYS A 115 -27.01 -11.78 11.27
N GLY A 116 -28.01 -11.06 10.75
CA GLY A 116 -29.23 -10.68 11.46
C GLY A 116 -29.94 -9.55 10.74
#